data_AF-A0A7C5AXP1-F1
#
_entry.id   AF-A0A7C5AXP1-F1
#
_cell.length_a   1.000
_cell.length_b   1.000
_cell.length_c   1.000
_cell.angle_alpha   90.00
_cell.angle_beta   90.00
_cell.angle_gamma   90.00
#
_symmetry.space_group_name_H-M   'P 1'
#
loop_
_entity.id
_entity.type
_entity.pdbx_description
1 polymer ?
#
loop_
_entity_poly.entity_id
_entity_poly.type
_entity_poly.pdbx_seq_one_letter_code
_entity_poly.pdbx_strand_id
1 'polypeptide(L)'
;MSTVFIHVTAGDEIRWTNWRTTPVRITLLDYVLNKLSCRSNFHGHFYSGAETVLLPSASAGLCFRTPGMISYVVRMPSEFLDEDIAESGKIQVRTF
;
A
#
# COMPACT_ATOMS: atom_id res chain seq x y z
N MET A 1 14.77 -1.40 11.23
CA MET A 1 13.43 -1.19 10.65
C MET A 1 12.71 -2.52 10.67
N SER A 2 11.57 -2.60 11.37
CA SER A 2 10.75 -3.81 11.40
C SER A 2 9.86 -3.82 10.18
N THR A 3 10.02 -4.79 9.29
CA THR A 3 9.10 -4.97 8.15
C THR A 3 7.77 -5.50 8.67
N VAL A 4 6.67 -4.85 8.29
CA VAL A 4 5.32 -5.32 8.60
C VAL A 4 4.95 -6.45 7.63
N PHE A 5 4.52 -7.59 8.17
CA PHE A 5 4.03 -8.73 7.37
C PHE A 5 2.54 -8.93 7.60
N ILE A 6 1.75 -8.88 6.54
CA ILE A 6 0.29 -9.02 6.58
C ILE A 6 -0.10 -10.26 5.77
N HIS A 7 -0.92 -11.13 6.36
CA HIS A 7 -1.49 -12.28 5.66
C HIS A 7 -2.96 -11.99 5.33
N VAL A 8 -3.33 -12.17 4.06
CA VAL A 8 -4.71 -12.00 3.58
C VAL A 8 -5.09 -13.14 2.64
N THR A 9 -6.38 -13.35 2.47
CA THR A 9 -6.95 -14.30 1.52
C THR A 9 -7.40 -13.59 0.26
N ALA A 10 -7.46 -14.33 -0.86
CA ALA A 10 -8.01 -13.81 -2.09
C ALA A 10 -9.49 -13.40 -1.88
N GLY A 11 -9.81 -12.14 -2.15
CA GLY A 11 -11.10 -11.51 -1.86
C GLY A 11 -11.02 -10.43 -0.78
N ASP A 12 -10.02 -10.48 0.10
CA ASP A 12 -9.84 -9.50 1.17
C ASP A 12 -9.41 -8.13 0.63
N GLU A 13 -9.88 -7.08 1.31
CA GLU A 13 -9.44 -5.70 1.10
C GLU A 13 -8.42 -5.31 2.18
N ILE A 14 -7.29 -4.76 1.75
CA ILE A 14 -6.39 -4.02 2.64
C ILE A 14 -6.67 -2.53 2.46
N ARG A 15 -6.99 -1.86 3.58
CA ARG A 15 -7.27 -0.43 3.63
C ARG A 15 -6.23 0.29 4.49
N TRP A 16 -5.55 1.26 3.90
CA TRP A 16 -4.66 2.18 4.62
C TRP A 16 -5.43 3.43 4.99
N THR A 17 -5.24 3.92 6.22
CA THR A 17 -5.84 5.16 6.73
C THR A 17 -4.73 6.04 7.28
N ASN A 18 -4.68 7.30 6.85
CA ASN A 18 -3.69 8.25 7.33
C ASN A 18 -4.16 8.91 8.63
N TRP A 19 -3.54 8.52 9.76
CA TRP A 19 -3.78 9.14 11.07
C TRP A 19 -2.80 10.28 11.40
N ARG A 20 -1.87 10.61 10.50
CA ARG A 20 -0.96 11.75 10.65
C ARG A 20 -1.64 13.04 10.21
N THR A 21 -1.07 14.15 10.65
CA THR A 21 -1.44 15.52 10.25
C THR A 21 -0.83 15.93 8.90
N THR A 22 0.11 15.16 8.38
CA THR A 22 0.77 15.39 7.09
C THR A 22 0.38 14.34 6.05
N PRO A 23 0.42 14.66 4.74
CA PRO A 23 0.15 13.68 3.69
C PRO A 23 1.16 12.53 3.70
N VAL A 24 0.67 11.33 3.39
CA VAL A 24 1.48 10.10 3.32
C VAL A 24 1.36 9.48 1.94
N ARG A 25 2.48 9.09 1.33
CA ARG A 25 2.51 8.38 0.05
C ARG A 25 2.66 6.88 0.27
N ILE A 26 1.83 6.10 -0.41
CA ILE A 26 1.93 4.63 -0.42
C ILE A 26 2.26 4.20 -1.83
N THR A 27 3.28 3.35 -1.98
CA THR A 27 3.70 2.79 -3.27
C THR A 27 3.81 1.28 -3.16
N LEU A 28 3.07 0.56 -3.99
CA LEU A 28 3.18 -0.86 -4.20
C LEU A 28 4.33 -1.07 -5.20
N LEU A 29 5.34 -1.83 -4.83
CA LEU A 29 6.56 -1.99 -5.63
C LEU A 29 6.41 -3.04 -6.74
N ASP A 30 5.46 -3.96 -6.57
CA ASP A 30 5.19 -5.04 -7.51
C ASP A 30 4.14 -4.64 -8.57
N TYR A 31 4.18 -5.33 -9.71
CA TYR A 31 3.12 -5.29 -10.72
C TYR A 31 1.86 -5.96 -10.17
N VAL A 32 0.99 -5.16 -9.55
CA VAL A 32 -0.20 -5.64 -8.84
C VAL A 32 -1.50 -5.39 -9.58
N LEU A 33 -1.56 -4.48 -10.55
CA LEU A 33 -2.83 -4.01 -11.12
C LEU A 33 -3.67 -5.12 -11.77
N ASN A 34 -3.04 -6.13 -12.38
CA ASN A 34 -3.71 -7.29 -12.95
C ASN A 34 -4.10 -8.37 -11.90
N LYS A 35 -3.70 -8.18 -10.63
CA LYS A 35 -3.96 -9.09 -9.51
C LYS A 35 -5.02 -8.56 -8.53
N LEU A 36 -5.64 -7.42 -8.85
CA LEU A 36 -6.62 -6.74 -8.00
C LEU A 36 -8.04 -6.93 -8.52
N SER A 37 -9.00 -7.07 -7.61
CA SER A 37 -10.44 -7.06 -7.89
C SER A 37 -11.05 -5.66 -7.74
N CYS A 38 -10.45 -4.81 -6.90
CA CYS A 38 -10.90 -3.44 -6.68
C CYS A 38 -9.70 -2.52 -6.49
N ARG A 39 -9.90 -1.23 -6.78
CA ARG A 39 -8.90 -0.18 -6.61
C ARG A 39 -9.58 1.11 -6.16
N SER A 40 -9.47 1.44 -4.88
CA SER A 40 -10.05 2.65 -4.28
C SER A 40 -8.97 3.67 -3.99
N ASN A 41 -9.02 4.84 -4.64
CA ASN A 41 -8.07 5.95 -4.47
C ASN A 41 -6.60 5.63 -4.78
N PHE A 42 -6.32 4.50 -5.44
CA PHE A 42 -5.01 4.16 -5.97
C PHE A 42 -4.95 4.45 -7.46
N HIS A 43 -3.83 5.03 -7.90
CA HIS A 43 -3.51 5.30 -9.30
C HIS A 43 -2.31 4.45 -9.73
N GLY A 44 -2.08 4.35 -11.02
CA GLY A 44 -0.98 3.56 -11.58
C GLY A 44 -1.31 3.00 -12.96
N HIS A 45 -0.26 2.75 -13.76
CA HIS A 45 -0.33 2.18 -15.09
C HIS A 45 0.09 0.71 -15.07
N PHE A 46 -0.35 -0.09 -16.06
CA PHE A 46 -0.09 -1.54 -16.11
C PHE A 46 1.39 -1.95 -15.99
N TYR A 47 2.30 -1.09 -16.46
CA TYR A 47 3.75 -1.29 -16.41
C TYR A 47 4.42 -0.69 -15.18
N SER A 48 3.65 -0.20 -14.21
CA SER A 48 4.15 0.30 -12.93
C SER A 48 3.40 -0.34 -11.77
N GLY A 49 3.93 -0.17 -10.57
CA GLY A 49 3.17 -0.44 -9.36
C GLY A 49 1.93 0.47 -9.23
N ALA A 50 1.17 0.27 -8.16
CA ALA A 50 0.09 1.17 -7.76
C ALA A 50 0.59 2.16 -6.70
N GLU A 51 0.17 3.42 -6.76
CA GLU A 51 0.49 4.41 -5.76
C GLU A 51 -0.69 5.30 -5.39
N THR A 52 -0.61 5.94 -4.23
CA THR A 52 -1.56 6.95 -3.78
C THR A 52 -0.91 7.91 -2.81
N VAL A 53 -1.48 9.11 -2.69
CA VAL A 53 -1.18 10.07 -1.64
C VAL A 53 -2.42 10.22 -0.76
N LEU A 54 -2.30 9.83 0.49
CA LEU A 54 -3.35 9.97 1.49
C LEU A 54 -3.19 11.29 2.23
N LEU A 55 -4.16 12.18 2.06
CA LEU A 55 -4.32 13.35 2.92
C LEU A 55 -4.65 12.93 4.37
N PRO A 56 -4.46 13.80 5.37
CA PRO A 56 -4.87 13.52 6.75
C PRO A 56 -6.31 13.02 6.83
N SER A 57 -6.54 11.96 7.61
CA SER A 57 -7.83 11.28 7.78
C SER A 57 -8.39 10.57 6.52
N ALA A 58 -7.69 10.61 5.39
CA ALA A 58 -8.12 9.90 4.18
C ALA A 58 -7.74 8.42 4.22
N SER A 59 -8.45 7.61 3.43
CA SER A 59 -8.14 6.19 3.25
C SER A 59 -8.17 5.76 1.79
N ALA A 60 -7.37 4.75 1.48
CA ALA A 60 -7.34 4.07 0.19
C ALA A 60 -7.25 2.57 0.40
N GLY A 61 -7.75 1.79 -0.56
CA GLY A 61 -7.90 0.35 -0.40
C GLY A 61 -7.70 -0.44 -1.69
N LEU A 62 -7.23 -1.67 -1.54
CA LEU A 62 -6.97 -2.63 -2.61
C LEU A 62 -7.55 -4.00 -2.23
N CYS A 63 -8.31 -4.61 -3.14
CA CYS A 63 -8.83 -5.97 -2.97
C CYS A 63 -7.98 -6.93 -3.79
N PHE A 64 -7.38 -7.94 -3.16
CA PHE A 64 -6.47 -8.86 -3.84
C PHE A 64 -7.20 -10.09 -4.37
N ARG A 65 -6.99 -10.42 -5.65
CA ARG A 65 -7.60 -11.58 -6.31
C ARG A 65 -6.62 -12.74 -6.47
N THR A 66 -5.38 -12.42 -6.82
CA THR A 66 -4.38 -13.42 -7.18
C THR A 66 -3.43 -13.66 -6.01
N PRO A 67 -3.19 -14.93 -5.62
CA PRO A 67 -2.20 -15.27 -4.59
C PRO A 67 -0.79 -14.78 -4.95
N GLY A 68 0.01 -14.48 -3.93
CA GLY A 68 1.37 -14.03 -4.11
C GLY A 68 1.86 -13.13 -2.97
N MET A 69 3.11 -12.69 -3.09
CA MET A 69 3.69 -11.73 -2.17
C MET A 69 3.80 -10.37 -2.85
N ILE A 70 3.46 -9.32 -2.12
CA ILE A 70 3.43 -7.94 -2.60
C ILE A 70 4.17 -7.07 -1.60
N SER A 71 5.18 -6.35 -2.06
CA SER A 71 5.95 -5.40 -1.28
C SER A 71 5.38 -4.00 -1.48
N TYR A 72 5.30 -3.25 -0.39
CA TYR A 72 4.91 -1.85 -0.42
C TYR A 72 5.85 -1.01 0.45
N VAL A 73 5.90 0.27 0.14
CA VAL A 73 6.56 1.30 0.95
C VAL A 73 5.60 2.44 1.23
N VAL A 74 5.65 2.92 2.46
CA VAL A 74 4.94 4.11 2.93
C VAL A 74 6.00 5.17 3.15
N ARG A 75 5.92 6.29 2.43
CA ARG A 75 6.79 7.46 2.61
C ARG A 75 6.01 8.58 3.25
N MET A 76 6.59 9.19 4.27
CA MET A 76 5.98 10.26 5.05
C MET A 76 7.03 11.30 5.42
N PRO A 77 6.67 12.60 5.44
CA PRO A 77 7.60 13.63 5.89
C PRO A 77 8.08 13.35 7.32
N SER A 78 9.37 13.50 7.57
CA SER A 78 9.86 13.52 8.94
C SER A 78 9.52 14.86 9.58
N GLU A 79 9.10 14.84 10.84
CA GLU A 79 8.91 16.07 11.63
C GLU A 79 10.23 16.64 12.15
N PHE A 80 11.32 15.86 12.10
CA PHE A 80 12.61 16.18 12.73
C PHE A 80 13.78 16.23 11.74
N LEU A 81 13.61 15.68 10.55
CA LEU A 81 14.66 15.57 9.53
C LEU A 81 14.14 16.20 8.23
N ASP A 82 15.03 16.79 7.44
CA ASP A 82 14.71 17.24 6.07
C ASP A 82 14.60 16.05 5.07
N GLU A 83 14.48 14.82 5.58
CA GLU A 83 14.38 13.59 4.79
C GLU A 83 13.08 12.85 5.12
N ASP A 84 12.44 12.28 4.09
CA ASP A 84 11.26 11.44 4.25
C ASP A 84 11.59 10.16 5.02
N ILE A 85 10.72 9.80 5.97
CA ILE A 85 10.74 8.49 6.62
C ILE A 85 10.06 7.50 5.69
N ALA A 86 10.70 6.36 5.45
CA ALA A 86 10.11 5.25 4.71
C ALA A 86 9.85 4.06 5.64
N GLU A 87 8.67 3.46 5.58
CA GLU A 87 8.36 2.18 6.20
C GLU A 87 7.99 1.17 5.12
N SER A 88 8.55 -0.04 5.19
CA SER A 88 8.28 -1.10 4.23
C SER A 88 7.48 -2.25 4.84
N GLY A 89 6.62 -2.84 4.02
CA GLY A 89 5.84 -3.99 4.41
C GLY A 89 5.65 -4.97 3.26
N LYS A 90 5.20 -6.18 3.62
CA LYS A 90 4.90 -7.27 2.71
C LYS A 90 3.52 -7.83 3.00
N ILE A 91 2.74 -8.00 1.94
CA ILE A 91 1.42 -8.61 1.95
C ILE A 91 1.55 -9.98 1.31
N GLN A 92 1.20 -11.02 2.05
CA GLN A 92 1.09 -12.38 1.55
C GLN A 92 -0.38 -12.70 1.31
N VAL A 93 -0.76 -12.75 0.03
CA VAL A 93 -2.09 -13.19 -0.42
C VAL A 93 -2.05 -14.70 -0.58
N ARG A 94 -3.02 -15.40 0.03
CA ARG A 94 -3.17 -16.86 -0.04
C ARG A 94 -4.52 -17.24 -0.65
N THR A 95 -4.59 -18.45 -1.19
CA THR A 95 -5.87 -19.12 -1.46
C THR A 95 -6.30 -19.84 -0.18
N PHE A 96 -7.61 -20.02 -0.02
CA PHE A 96 -8.20 -20.89 1.00
C PHE A 96 -7.72 -22.35 0.85
#